data_AF-K2DQB6-F1
#
_entry.id   AF-K2DQB6-F1
#
_cell.length_a   1.000
_cell.length_b   1.000
_cell.length_c   1.000
_cell.angle_alpha   90.00
_cell.angle_beta   90.00
_cell.angle_gamma   90.00
#
_symmetry.space_group_name_H-M   'P 1'
#
loop_
_entity.id
_entity.type
_entity.pdbx_description
1 polymer ?
#
loop_
_entity_poly.entity_id
_entity_poly.type
_entity_poly.pdbx_seq_one_letter_code
_entity_poly.pdbx_strand_id
1 'polypeptide(L)'
;GEKILERIRYAAPYFESLNVDMIFNFPNQTLEMLNADLDVILSSGAQQVTFYPLMSASSVEKSMANSVGKPSHEREWQFFNLINDRLSNEFKKLSAWTFVRKAAGMIDEYIVDSEEYVGIGSGSFSYLNGILFVNHFSINQYSSTVHSGKFGVNAQKKYDRLSQMRYWFMMNLFGMDFERKAFKQRFGVPIWFGLGLEMLFMEITMAFKPENRNHLTRRGQYMSVVMMREFFAGVNNLRDLARKNLSPLELASASPVKYVGVHSTNKSPLRK
;
A
#
# COMPACT_ATOMS: atom_id res chain seq x y z
N GLY A 1 17.67 5.60 11.55
CA GLY A 1 17.55 6.56 10.43
C GLY A 1 18.83 6.61 9.63
N GLU A 2 19.89 7.18 10.19
CA GLU A 2 21.14 7.53 9.48
C GLU A 2 21.73 6.43 8.60
N LYS A 3 21.94 5.22 9.15
CA LYS A 3 22.48 4.08 8.38
C LYS A 3 21.60 3.66 7.18
N ILE A 4 20.28 3.83 7.28
CA ILE A 4 19.36 3.54 6.16
C ILE A 4 19.51 4.62 5.09
N LEU A 5 19.54 5.89 5.50
CA LEU A 5 19.75 7.02 4.59
C LEU A 5 21.09 6.92 3.84
N GLU A 6 22.17 6.55 4.54
CA GLU A 6 23.48 6.31 3.93
C GLU A 6 23.40 5.24 2.83
N ARG A 7 22.70 4.12 3.09
CA ARG A 7 22.51 3.05 2.11
C ARG A 7 21.66 3.48 0.92
N ILE A 8 20.61 4.27 1.15
CA ILE A 8 19.78 4.82 0.07
C ILE A 8 20.66 5.71 -0.82
N ARG A 9 21.42 6.63 -0.23
CA ARG A 9 22.32 7.54 -0.97
C ARG A 9 23.40 6.78 -1.75
N TYR A 10 23.93 5.71 -1.16
CA TYR A 10 24.88 4.84 -1.84
C TYR A 10 24.24 4.14 -3.04
N ALA A 11 23.03 3.59 -2.89
CA ALA A 11 22.37 2.80 -3.93
C ALA A 11 21.76 3.65 -5.06
N ALA A 12 21.22 4.83 -4.74
CA ALA A 12 20.42 5.65 -5.67
C ALA A 12 21.07 5.93 -7.04
N PRO A 13 22.40 6.15 -7.17
CA PRO A 13 23.03 6.36 -8.47
C PRO A 13 23.12 5.11 -9.37
N TYR A 14 22.93 3.90 -8.80
CA TYR A 14 23.11 2.63 -9.51
C TYR A 14 21.80 2.05 -10.07
N PHE A 15 20.65 2.64 -9.73
CA PHE A 15 19.34 2.18 -10.17
C PHE A 15 18.59 3.29 -10.91
N GLU A 16 17.91 2.92 -12.00
CA GLU A 16 17.01 3.84 -12.71
C GLU A 16 15.81 4.23 -11.84
N SER A 17 15.30 3.28 -11.04
CA SER A 17 14.30 3.52 -10.02
C SER A 17 14.72 2.88 -8.70
N LEU A 18 14.79 3.71 -7.66
CA LEU A 18 14.88 3.29 -6.26
C LEU A 18 13.72 3.95 -5.50
N ASN A 19 12.78 3.13 -5.05
CA ASN A 19 11.64 3.58 -4.23
C ASN A 19 11.98 3.49 -2.73
N VAL A 20 11.57 4.51 -1.99
CA VAL A 20 11.59 4.52 -0.51
C VAL A 20 10.16 4.47 0.01
N ASP A 21 9.83 3.41 0.72
CA ASP A 21 8.51 3.25 1.34
C ASP A 21 8.47 3.87 2.73
N MET A 22 7.51 4.77 2.91
CA MET A 22 7.25 5.48 4.14
C MET A 22 5.82 5.18 4.61
N ILE A 23 5.69 4.90 5.90
CA ILE A 23 4.40 4.75 6.56
C ILE A 23 4.14 6.03 7.37
N PHE A 24 2.98 6.63 7.20
CA PHE A 24 2.58 7.80 8.00
C PHE A 24 1.33 7.53 8.83
N ASN A 25 1.00 8.47 9.70
CA ASN A 25 -0.11 8.45 10.64
C ASN A 25 0.03 7.39 11.75
N PHE A 26 1.24 7.20 12.29
CA PHE A 26 1.39 6.44 13.54
C PHE A 26 0.75 7.21 14.72
N PRO A 27 0.24 6.51 15.75
CA PRO A 27 -0.47 7.17 16.85
C PRO A 27 0.36 8.25 17.57
N ASN A 28 1.67 8.05 17.69
CA ASN A 28 2.61 8.98 18.30
C ASN A 28 3.34 9.90 17.31
N GLN A 29 3.06 9.82 16.00
CA GLN A 29 3.70 10.69 15.01
C GLN A 29 3.17 12.12 15.11
N THR A 30 4.07 13.10 15.07
CA THR A 30 3.74 14.53 15.04
C THR A 30 4.09 15.15 13.69
N LEU A 31 3.66 16.40 13.47
CA LEU A 31 3.99 17.16 12.27
C LEU A 31 5.49 17.42 12.16
N GLU A 32 6.16 17.66 13.28
CA GLU A 32 7.59 17.92 13.34
C GLU A 32 8.37 16.67 12.92
N MET A 33 7.95 15.49 13.40
CA MET A 33 8.53 14.21 13.00
C MET A 33 8.35 13.98 11.49
N LEU A 34 7.13 14.20 10.97
CA LEU A 34 6.85 14.03 9.55
C LEU A 34 7.62 15.04 8.68
N ASN A 35 7.79 16.29 9.13
CA ASN A 35 8.63 17.27 8.43
C ASN A 35 10.09 16.83 8.38
N ALA A 36 10.64 16.33 9.49
CA ALA A 36 12.00 15.81 9.53
C ALA A 36 12.18 14.59 8.60
N ASP A 37 11.19 13.68 8.57
CA ASP A 37 11.18 12.56 7.62
C ASP A 37 11.19 13.06 6.17
N LEU A 38 10.39 14.10 5.85
CA LEU A 38 10.35 14.70 4.51
C LEU A 38 11.67 15.39 4.13
N ASP A 39 12.35 16.06 5.07
CA ASP A 39 13.69 16.63 4.84
C ASP A 39 14.71 15.54 4.46
N VAL A 40 14.64 14.40 5.15
CA VAL A 40 15.48 13.23 4.87
C VAL A 40 15.15 12.65 3.49
N ILE A 41 13.88 12.50 3.14
CA ILE A 41 13.45 11.98 1.83
C ILE A 41 13.91 12.89 0.69
N LEU A 42 13.70 14.20 0.80
CA LEU A 42 14.10 15.16 -0.24
C LEU A 42 15.62 15.09 -0.50
N SER A 43 16.42 14.94 0.57
CA SER A 43 17.88 14.84 0.51
C SER A 43 18.43 13.40 0.33
N SER A 44 17.57 12.41 0.10
CA SER A 44 17.98 10.99 0.04
C SER A 44 18.59 10.58 -1.30
N GLY A 45 18.28 11.31 -2.37
CA GLY A 45 18.65 10.93 -3.74
C GLY A 45 17.72 9.90 -4.39
N ALA A 46 16.73 9.36 -3.66
CA ALA A 46 15.78 8.40 -4.21
C ALA A 46 14.99 8.99 -5.40
N GLN A 47 14.77 8.16 -6.42
CA GLN A 47 13.98 8.51 -7.60
C GLN A 47 12.49 8.41 -7.33
N GLN A 48 12.06 7.54 -6.42
CA GLN A 48 10.66 7.34 -6.07
C GLN A 48 10.49 7.29 -4.55
N VAL A 49 9.35 7.77 -4.07
CA VAL A 49 8.94 7.64 -2.69
C VAL A 49 7.46 7.32 -2.62
N THR A 50 7.09 6.40 -1.74
CA THR A 50 5.70 6.07 -1.48
C THR A 50 5.36 6.38 -0.02
N PHE A 51 4.26 7.10 0.21
CA PHE A 51 3.77 7.46 1.54
C PHE A 51 2.37 6.89 1.75
N TYR A 52 2.29 5.67 2.27
CA TYR A 52 1.01 5.06 2.59
C TYR A 52 0.64 5.26 4.06
N PRO A 53 -0.65 5.47 4.39
CA PRO A 53 -1.08 5.56 5.77
C PRO A 53 -0.90 4.21 6.46
N LEU A 54 -0.76 4.21 7.78
CA LEU A 54 -0.76 3.00 8.58
C LEU A 54 -2.05 2.19 8.33
N MET A 55 -1.90 1.03 7.69
CA MET A 55 -2.97 0.09 7.37
C MET A 55 -3.01 -1.04 8.40
N SER A 56 -3.70 -0.82 9.52
CA SER A 56 -3.74 -1.81 10.60
C SER A 56 -4.82 -2.87 10.39
N ALA A 57 -4.44 -4.14 10.46
CA ALA A 57 -5.39 -5.22 10.63
C ALA A 57 -5.87 -5.26 12.09
N SER A 58 -7.08 -5.76 12.31
CA SER A 58 -7.70 -5.87 13.64
C SER A 58 -6.82 -6.59 14.69
N SER A 59 -5.96 -7.52 14.24
CA SER A 59 -5.02 -8.22 15.12
C SER A 59 -3.80 -7.36 15.51
N VAL A 60 -3.31 -6.53 14.57
CA VAL A 60 -2.19 -5.61 14.74
C VAL A 60 -2.61 -4.40 15.56
N GLU A 61 -3.85 -3.92 15.42
CA GLU A 61 -4.40 -2.84 16.25
C GLU A 61 -4.30 -3.13 17.75
N LYS A 62 -4.61 -4.36 18.17
CA LYS A 62 -4.48 -4.76 19.59
C LYS A 62 -3.03 -4.74 20.07
N SER A 63 -2.09 -5.19 19.23
CA SER A 63 -0.67 -5.18 19.57
C SER A 63 -0.08 -3.76 19.57
N MET A 64 -0.53 -2.91 18.65
CA MET A 64 -0.11 -1.50 18.56
C MET A 64 -0.69 -0.65 19.70
N ALA A 65 -1.95 -0.88 20.09
CA ALA A 65 -2.56 -0.18 21.22
C ALA A 65 -1.75 -0.35 22.51
N ASN A 66 -1.10 -1.51 22.69
CA ASN A 66 -0.27 -1.83 23.85
C ASN A 66 1.16 -1.26 23.77
N SER A 67 1.60 -0.72 22.63
CA SER A 67 2.98 -0.26 22.41
C SER A 67 3.09 1.20 21.96
N VAL A 68 2.40 1.55 20.87
CA VAL A 68 2.48 2.87 20.21
C VAL A 68 1.21 3.71 20.37
N GLY A 69 0.09 3.10 20.78
CA GLY A 69 -1.20 3.78 20.98
C GLY A 69 -2.26 3.33 19.97
N LYS A 70 -3.47 3.89 20.10
CA LYS A 70 -4.58 3.58 19.17
C LYS A 70 -4.45 4.40 17.89
N PRO A 71 -4.57 3.78 16.70
CA PRO A 71 -4.67 4.53 15.45
C PRO A 71 -5.80 5.56 15.50
N SER A 72 -5.56 6.75 14.97
CA SER A 72 -6.54 7.81 14.81
C SER A 72 -6.40 8.41 13.42
N HIS A 73 -7.51 8.78 12.79
CA HIS A 73 -7.52 9.41 11.47
C HIS A 73 -7.65 10.93 11.52
N GLU A 74 -7.73 11.53 12.73
CA GLU A 74 -7.95 12.96 12.90
C GLU A 74 -6.87 13.82 12.21
N ARG A 75 -5.63 13.36 12.23
CA ARG A 75 -4.47 14.07 11.64
C ARG A 75 -4.12 13.61 10.23
N GLU A 76 -4.74 12.53 9.74
CA GLU A 76 -4.36 11.89 8.48
C GLU A 76 -4.51 12.84 7.29
N TRP A 77 -5.60 13.62 7.26
CA TRP A 77 -5.83 14.67 6.26
C TRP A 77 -4.73 15.75 6.28
N GLN A 78 -4.30 16.16 7.47
CA GLN A 78 -3.25 17.17 7.62
C GLN A 78 -1.89 16.62 7.15
N PHE A 79 -1.56 15.40 7.54
CA PHE A 79 -0.30 14.73 7.14
C PHE A 79 -0.28 14.48 5.62
N PHE A 80 -1.39 13.99 5.07
CA PHE A 80 -1.55 13.84 3.63
C PHE A 80 -1.28 15.15 2.91
N ASN A 81 -1.88 16.26 3.34
CA ASN A 81 -1.64 17.56 2.69
C ASN A 81 -0.17 17.99 2.81
N LEU A 82 0.44 17.87 3.99
CA LEU A 82 1.84 18.22 4.21
C LEU A 82 2.78 17.45 3.26
N ILE A 83 2.64 16.12 3.19
CA ILE A 83 3.45 15.27 2.31
C ILE A 83 3.35 15.76 0.86
N ASN A 84 2.12 15.95 0.41
CA ASN A 84 1.86 16.34 -0.97
C ASN A 84 2.38 17.75 -1.32
N ASP A 85 2.27 18.70 -0.40
CA ASP A 85 2.78 20.06 -0.61
C ASP A 85 4.31 20.06 -0.64
N ARG A 86 4.94 19.40 0.34
CA ARG A 86 6.40 19.31 0.47
C ARG A 86 7.06 18.60 -0.72
N LEU A 87 6.43 17.57 -1.28
CA LEU A 87 7.00 16.81 -2.39
C LEU A 87 6.73 17.43 -3.78
N SER A 88 5.72 18.30 -3.92
CA SER A 88 5.25 18.81 -5.23
C SER A 88 6.29 19.56 -6.07
N ASN A 89 7.29 20.15 -5.42
CA ASN A 89 8.35 20.90 -6.10
C ASN A 89 9.32 19.99 -6.85
N GLU A 90 9.71 18.86 -6.27
CA GLU A 90 10.72 17.95 -6.83
C GLU A 90 10.12 16.68 -7.45
N PHE A 91 8.94 16.28 -6.98
CA PHE A 91 8.26 15.07 -7.40
C PHE A 91 6.96 15.37 -8.15
N LYS A 92 6.57 14.43 -9.01
CA LYS A 92 5.25 14.29 -9.59
C LYS A 92 4.59 13.07 -8.96
N LYS A 93 3.27 13.08 -8.86
CA LYS A 93 2.55 11.90 -8.40
C LYS A 93 2.41 10.89 -9.54
N LEU A 94 2.60 9.61 -9.22
CA LEU A 94 2.23 8.48 -10.06
C LEU A 94 0.87 7.91 -9.65
N SER A 95 0.66 7.76 -8.35
CA SER A 95 -0.61 7.32 -7.77
C SER A 95 -1.02 8.22 -6.60
N ALA A 96 -2.10 7.86 -5.90
CA ALA A 96 -2.58 8.59 -4.74
C ALA A 96 -1.54 8.71 -3.61
N TRP A 97 -0.58 7.79 -3.53
CA TRP A 97 0.45 7.75 -2.49
C TRP A 97 1.90 7.60 -2.99
N THR A 98 2.12 7.47 -4.31
CA THR A 98 3.45 7.26 -4.90
C THR A 98 3.87 8.49 -5.68
N PHE A 99 5.12 8.89 -5.50
CA PHE A 99 5.72 10.09 -6.06
C PHE A 99 7.02 9.72 -6.76
N VAL A 100 7.19 10.19 -7.99
CA VAL A 100 8.41 10.04 -8.79
C VAL A 100 9.09 11.38 -8.99
N ARG A 101 10.41 11.42 -8.85
CA ARG A 101 11.21 12.62 -9.03
C ARG A 101 11.11 13.07 -10.49
N LYS A 102 10.93 14.37 -10.72
CA LYS A 102 10.69 14.94 -12.06
C LYS A 102 11.78 14.64 -13.09
N ALA A 103 13.00 14.34 -12.63
CA ALA A 103 14.16 14.04 -13.45
C ALA A 103 14.35 12.53 -13.74
N ALA A 104 13.54 11.65 -13.13
CA ALA A 104 13.64 10.21 -13.31
C ALA A 104 12.67 9.72 -14.40
N GLY A 105 13.01 8.58 -15.03
CA GLY A 105 12.07 7.82 -15.86
C GLY A 105 10.89 7.31 -15.01
N MET A 106 9.73 7.10 -15.63
CA MET A 106 8.57 6.56 -14.92
C MET A 106 8.60 5.04 -14.97
N ILE A 107 8.64 4.42 -13.79
CA ILE A 107 8.38 2.99 -13.59
C ILE A 107 7.33 2.92 -12.49
N ASP A 108 6.11 2.50 -12.82
CA ASP A 108 5.08 2.23 -11.81
C ASP A 108 5.19 0.76 -11.37
N GLU A 109 5.34 0.54 -10.07
CA GLU A 109 5.35 -0.80 -9.46
C GLU A 109 3.93 -1.30 -9.23
N TYR A 110 2.96 -0.40 -9.10
CA TYR A 110 1.58 -0.78 -8.85
C TYR A 110 0.90 -1.25 -10.12
N ILE A 111 0.07 -2.28 -9.96
CA ILE A 111 -0.80 -2.81 -10.99
C ILE A 111 -1.96 -1.81 -11.21
N VAL A 112 -1.64 -0.67 -11.82
CA VAL A 112 -2.60 0.38 -12.17
C VAL A 112 -2.96 0.27 -13.66
N ASP A 113 -1.99 -0.08 -14.50
CA ASP A 113 -2.16 -0.13 -15.96
C ASP A 113 -2.89 -1.38 -16.47
N SER A 114 -2.93 -2.45 -15.67
CA SER A 114 -3.66 -3.68 -15.98
C SER A 114 -4.53 -4.07 -14.81
N GLU A 115 -5.82 -4.28 -15.01
CA GLU A 115 -6.70 -4.80 -13.94
C GLU A 115 -6.33 -6.23 -13.53
N GLU A 116 -5.78 -6.99 -14.47
CA GLU A 116 -5.54 -8.42 -14.33
C GLU A 116 -4.06 -8.70 -14.07
N TYR A 117 -3.81 -9.64 -13.16
CA TYR A 117 -2.46 -10.00 -12.76
C TYR A 117 -2.38 -11.43 -12.24
N VAL A 118 -1.20 -12.02 -12.39
CA VAL A 118 -0.87 -13.34 -11.86
C VAL A 118 0.18 -13.20 -10.77
N GLY A 119 -0.20 -13.53 -9.54
CA GLY A 119 0.74 -13.65 -8.43
C GLY A 119 1.29 -15.07 -8.33
N ILE A 120 2.61 -15.21 -8.45
CA ILE A 120 3.31 -16.49 -8.26
C ILE A 120 3.96 -16.49 -6.88
N GLY A 121 3.96 -17.65 -6.21
CA GLY A 121 4.57 -17.82 -4.90
C GLY A 121 3.54 -18.05 -3.79
N SER A 122 4.04 -18.42 -2.61
CA SER A 122 3.20 -18.64 -1.43
C SER A 122 2.62 -17.31 -0.93
N GLY A 123 1.32 -17.30 -0.61
CA GLY A 123 0.60 -16.13 -0.11
C GLY A 123 0.33 -15.03 -1.15
N SER A 124 0.61 -15.27 -2.43
CA SER A 124 0.26 -14.36 -3.52
C SER A 124 -1.23 -14.44 -3.86
N PHE A 125 -1.70 -13.38 -4.51
CA PHE A 125 -3.03 -13.28 -5.09
C PHE A 125 -2.91 -13.15 -6.60
N SER A 126 -3.88 -13.66 -7.34
CA SER A 126 -4.06 -13.39 -8.77
C SER A 126 -5.47 -12.89 -8.99
N TYR A 127 -5.66 -11.98 -9.93
CA TYR A 127 -6.98 -11.52 -10.36
C TYR A 127 -7.09 -11.69 -11.88
N LEU A 128 -7.97 -12.60 -12.31
CA LEU A 128 -8.16 -12.94 -13.73
C LEU A 128 -9.64 -13.20 -14.00
N ASN A 129 -10.18 -12.60 -15.06
CA ASN A 129 -11.56 -12.77 -15.52
C ASN A 129 -12.61 -12.58 -14.40
N GLY A 130 -12.40 -11.60 -13.53
CA GLY A 130 -13.28 -11.33 -12.39
C GLY A 130 -13.20 -12.36 -11.26
N ILE A 131 -12.18 -13.22 -11.26
CA ILE A 131 -11.93 -14.24 -10.24
C ILE A 131 -10.64 -13.88 -9.50
N LEU A 132 -10.73 -13.77 -8.17
CA LEU A 132 -9.57 -13.68 -7.30
C LEU A 132 -9.14 -15.10 -6.92
N PHE A 133 -7.90 -15.44 -7.20
CA PHE A 133 -7.24 -16.67 -6.78
C PHE A 133 -6.27 -16.35 -5.65
N VAL A 134 -6.22 -17.25 -4.67
CA VAL A 134 -5.36 -17.12 -3.50
C VAL A 134 -4.48 -18.35 -3.45
N ASN A 135 -3.16 -18.15 -3.51
CA ASN A 135 -2.22 -19.26 -3.36
C ASN A 135 -2.14 -19.71 -1.90
N HIS A 136 -1.65 -20.94 -1.68
CA HIS A 136 -1.36 -21.42 -0.34
C HIS A 136 -0.45 -20.44 0.41
N PHE A 137 -0.88 -20.03 1.61
CA PHE A 137 -0.07 -19.22 2.53
C PHE A 137 1.02 -20.03 3.23
N SER A 138 0.82 -21.34 3.38
CA SER A 138 1.86 -22.26 3.83
C SER A 138 2.86 -22.48 2.69
N ILE A 139 4.13 -22.23 2.96
CA ILE A 139 5.22 -22.48 2.00
C ILE A 139 5.30 -23.98 1.72
N ASN A 140 5.11 -24.82 2.75
CA ASN A 140 5.15 -26.28 2.61
C ASN A 140 4.02 -26.80 1.72
N GLN A 141 2.78 -26.34 1.95
CA GLN A 141 1.64 -26.73 1.11
C GLN A 141 1.72 -26.16 -0.31
N TYR A 142 2.22 -24.93 -0.45
CA TYR A 142 2.46 -24.34 -1.77
C TYR A 142 3.46 -25.18 -2.55
N SER A 143 4.61 -25.48 -1.92
CA SER A 143 5.68 -26.26 -2.53
C SER A 143 5.22 -27.67 -2.90
N SER A 144 4.57 -28.39 -1.98
CA SER A 144 4.12 -29.78 -2.25
C SER A 144 3.08 -29.85 -3.37
N THR A 145 2.13 -28.91 -3.39
CA THR A 145 1.11 -28.82 -4.44
C THR A 145 1.75 -28.58 -5.81
N VAL A 146 2.67 -27.62 -5.91
CA VAL A 146 3.38 -27.31 -7.16
C VAL A 146 4.25 -28.49 -7.63
N HIS A 147 4.99 -29.14 -6.73
CA HIS A 147 5.80 -30.32 -7.07
C HIS A 147 4.96 -31.51 -7.54
N SER A 148 3.69 -31.59 -7.13
CA SER A 148 2.73 -32.59 -7.63
C SER A 148 2.15 -32.28 -9.01
N GLY A 149 2.59 -31.20 -9.67
CA GLY A 149 2.10 -30.76 -10.97
C GLY A 149 0.77 -30.02 -10.93
N LYS A 150 0.32 -29.57 -9.75
CA LYS A 150 -0.93 -28.81 -9.56
C LYS A 150 -0.65 -27.32 -9.37
N PHE A 151 -1.63 -26.48 -9.66
CA PHE A 151 -1.55 -25.06 -9.31
C PHE A 151 -1.53 -24.87 -7.79
N GLY A 152 -0.66 -23.98 -7.29
CA GLY A 152 -0.55 -23.64 -5.87
C GLY A 152 -1.74 -22.86 -5.28
N VAL A 153 -2.90 -22.90 -5.93
CA VAL A 153 -4.12 -22.17 -5.55
C VAL A 153 -4.84 -22.93 -4.43
N ASN A 154 -5.08 -22.23 -3.33
CA ASN A 154 -5.82 -22.73 -2.17
C ASN A 154 -7.32 -22.39 -2.26
N ALA A 155 -7.64 -21.17 -2.69
CA ALA A 155 -9.01 -20.67 -2.75
C ALA A 155 -9.24 -19.78 -3.96
N GLN A 156 -10.49 -19.69 -4.40
CA GLN A 156 -10.91 -18.75 -5.43
C GLN A 156 -12.26 -18.12 -5.10
N LYS A 157 -12.48 -16.89 -5.55
CA LYS A 157 -13.76 -16.20 -5.46
C LYS A 157 -14.07 -15.45 -6.75
N LYS A 158 -15.19 -15.78 -7.37
CA LYS A 158 -15.73 -15.02 -8.50
C LYS A 158 -16.53 -13.82 -7.99
N TYR A 159 -16.21 -12.64 -8.49
CA TYR A 159 -16.92 -11.41 -8.15
C TYR A 159 -18.05 -11.15 -9.13
N ASP A 160 -19.16 -10.61 -8.62
CA ASP A 160 -20.25 -10.14 -9.45
C ASP A 160 -19.86 -8.86 -10.21
N ARG A 161 -20.66 -8.50 -11.21
CA ARG A 161 -20.36 -7.36 -12.09
C ARG A 161 -20.27 -6.04 -11.33
N LEU A 162 -21.09 -5.84 -10.29
CA LEU A 162 -21.06 -4.63 -9.48
C LEU A 162 -19.76 -4.53 -8.67
N SER A 163 -19.31 -5.63 -8.06
CA SER A 163 -18.03 -5.67 -7.34
C SER A 163 -16.85 -5.41 -8.27
N GLN A 164 -16.90 -5.93 -9.50
CA GLN A 164 -15.88 -5.63 -10.53
C GLN A 164 -15.87 -4.14 -10.89
N MET A 165 -17.04 -3.51 -11.09
CA MET A 165 -17.15 -2.06 -11.32
C MET A 165 -16.56 -1.24 -10.17
N ARG A 166 -16.86 -1.62 -8.92
CA ARG A 166 -16.32 -0.95 -7.73
C ARG A 166 -14.81 -1.10 -7.58
N TYR A 167 -14.29 -2.30 -7.85
CA TYR A 167 -12.85 -2.55 -7.84
C TYR A 167 -12.15 -1.69 -8.89
N TRP A 168 -12.67 -1.70 -10.13
CA TRP A 168 -12.19 -0.82 -11.21
C TRP A 168 -12.17 0.64 -10.80
N PHE A 169 -13.28 1.11 -10.23
CA PHE A 169 -13.45 2.49 -9.78
C PHE A 169 -12.38 2.88 -8.75
N MET A 170 -12.19 2.05 -7.73
CA MET A 170 -11.16 2.28 -6.71
C MET A 170 -9.75 2.33 -7.32
N MET A 171 -9.39 1.36 -8.17
CA MET A 171 -8.04 1.29 -8.77
C MET A 171 -7.75 2.49 -9.69
N ASN A 172 -8.73 2.93 -10.50
CA ASN A 172 -8.56 4.08 -11.39
C ASN A 172 -8.54 5.41 -10.62
N LEU A 173 -9.32 5.54 -9.54
CA LEU A 173 -9.20 6.69 -8.63
C LEU A 173 -7.83 6.73 -7.95
N PHE A 174 -7.27 5.58 -7.64
CA PHE A 174 -5.96 5.44 -7.02
C PHE A 174 -4.82 5.77 -8.00
N GLY A 175 -4.93 5.37 -9.27
CA GLY A 175 -4.05 5.80 -10.36
C GLY A 175 -4.19 7.29 -10.75
N MET A 176 -5.18 7.99 -10.18
CA MET A 176 -5.51 9.41 -10.41
C MET A 176 -5.97 9.79 -11.83
N ASP A 177 -5.85 8.90 -12.80
CA ASP A 177 -6.43 9.06 -14.14
C ASP A 177 -7.78 8.32 -14.21
N PHE A 178 -8.86 9.08 -14.00
CA PHE A 178 -10.20 8.52 -13.95
C PHE A 178 -10.94 8.70 -15.28
N GLU A 179 -10.60 7.87 -16.26
CA GLU A 179 -11.19 7.96 -17.60
C GLU A 179 -12.57 7.28 -17.67
N ARG A 180 -13.64 8.08 -17.62
CA ARG A 180 -15.03 7.59 -17.73
C ARG A 180 -15.33 6.83 -19.04
N LYS A 181 -14.60 7.13 -20.12
CA LYS A 181 -14.73 6.42 -21.39
C LYS A 181 -14.21 5.00 -21.28
N ALA A 182 -13.08 4.79 -20.61
CA ALA A 182 -12.54 3.46 -20.32
C ALA A 182 -13.54 2.62 -19.51
N PHE A 183 -14.20 3.20 -18.51
CA PHE A 183 -15.29 2.51 -17.78
C PHE A 183 -16.40 2.03 -18.73
N LYS A 184 -16.87 2.90 -19.63
CA LYS A 184 -17.94 2.55 -20.58
C LYS A 184 -17.48 1.46 -21.56
N GLN A 185 -16.24 1.50 -22.02
CA GLN A 185 -15.67 0.45 -22.89
C GLN A 185 -15.58 -0.89 -22.15
N ARG A 186 -15.11 -0.87 -20.89
CA ARG A 186 -14.95 -2.08 -20.06
C ARG A 186 -16.28 -2.72 -19.69
N PHE A 187 -17.27 -1.92 -19.27
CA PHE A 187 -18.52 -2.44 -18.73
C PHE A 187 -19.74 -2.29 -19.65
N GLY A 188 -19.62 -1.61 -20.80
CA GLY A 188 -20.73 -1.41 -21.74
C GLY A 188 -21.81 -0.43 -21.27
N VAL A 189 -21.66 0.19 -20.09
CA VAL A 189 -22.60 1.17 -19.54
C VAL A 189 -21.86 2.41 -19.05
N PRO A 190 -22.46 3.62 -19.15
CA PRO A 190 -21.85 4.80 -18.56
C PRO A 190 -21.78 4.69 -17.03
N ILE A 191 -20.79 5.33 -16.43
CA ILE A 191 -20.49 5.16 -15.00
C ILE A 191 -21.63 5.56 -14.06
N TRP A 192 -22.40 6.60 -14.40
CA TRP A 192 -23.56 7.01 -13.61
C TRP A 192 -24.67 5.96 -13.57
N PHE A 193 -24.76 5.08 -14.57
CA PHE A 193 -25.70 3.97 -14.58
C PHE A 193 -25.17 2.75 -13.82
N GLY A 194 -23.84 2.53 -13.81
CA GLY A 194 -23.23 1.41 -13.10
C GLY A 194 -22.99 1.66 -11.61
N LEU A 195 -22.61 2.89 -11.26
CA LEU A 195 -22.12 3.30 -9.94
C LEU A 195 -22.70 4.68 -9.55
N GLY A 196 -24.00 4.87 -9.73
CA GLY A 196 -24.64 6.18 -9.53
C GLY A 196 -24.52 6.73 -8.10
N LEU A 197 -24.60 5.86 -7.08
CA LEU A 197 -24.45 6.26 -5.68
C LEU A 197 -23.02 6.69 -5.35
N GLU A 198 -22.03 5.93 -5.84
CA GLU A 198 -20.61 6.24 -5.66
C GLU A 198 -20.26 7.55 -6.38
N MET A 199 -20.76 7.75 -7.60
CA MET A 199 -20.56 8.99 -8.34
C MET A 199 -21.23 10.19 -7.66
N LEU A 200 -22.46 10.02 -7.15
CA LEU A 200 -23.15 11.08 -6.39
C LEU A 200 -22.36 11.48 -5.15
N PHE A 201 -21.84 10.51 -4.40
CA PHE A 201 -20.98 10.75 -3.25
C PHE A 201 -19.73 11.55 -3.64
N MET A 202 -19.06 11.18 -4.73
CA MET A 202 -17.87 11.90 -5.21
C MET A 202 -18.19 13.34 -5.67
N GLU A 203 -19.36 13.58 -6.26
CA GLU A 203 -19.76 14.94 -6.66
C GLU A 203 -20.10 15.82 -5.46
N ILE A 204 -20.90 15.33 -4.51
CA ILE A 204 -21.28 16.07 -3.29
C ILE A 204 -20.03 16.45 -2.48
N THR A 205 -19.03 15.58 -2.49
CA THR A 205 -17.78 15.80 -1.78
C THR A 205 -16.75 16.59 -2.60
N MET A 206 -17.08 17.01 -3.82
CA MET A 206 -16.21 17.77 -4.72
C MET A 206 -14.88 17.04 -5.00
N ALA A 207 -14.95 15.73 -5.21
CA ALA A 207 -13.78 14.89 -5.45
C ALA A 207 -13.17 15.10 -6.85
N PHE A 208 -13.94 15.56 -7.83
CA PHE A 208 -13.49 15.79 -9.20
C PHE A 208 -13.28 17.27 -9.50
N LYS A 209 -12.25 17.59 -10.28
CA LYS A 209 -11.93 18.96 -10.71
C LYS A 209 -13.02 19.52 -11.64
N PRO A 210 -13.53 20.75 -11.43
CA PRO A 210 -14.58 21.33 -12.27
C PRO A 210 -14.18 21.45 -13.75
N GLU A 211 -12.93 21.82 -14.02
CA GLU A 211 -12.38 22.04 -15.37
C GLU A 211 -12.18 20.75 -16.16
N ASN A 212 -11.83 19.67 -15.47
CA ASN A 212 -11.70 18.35 -16.07
C ASN A 212 -12.09 17.29 -15.03
N ARG A 213 -13.31 16.78 -15.20
CA ARG A 213 -13.89 15.82 -14.25
C ARG A 213 -13.15 14.49 -14.22
N ASN A 214 -12.26 14.18 -15.16
CA ASN A 214 -11.42 12.95 -15.12
C ASN A 214 -10.27 13.07 -14.11
N HIS A 215 -9.97 14.29 -13.63
CA HIS A 215 -8.94 14.50 -12.63
C HIS A 215 -9.54 14.74 -11.25
N LEU A 216 -8.83 14.27 -10.23
CA LEU A 216 -9.22 14.44 -8.85
C LEU A 216 -8.76 15.78 -8.27
N THR A 217 -9.60 16.37 -7.41
CA THR A 217 -9.18 17.42 -6.49
C THR A 217 -8.28 16.83 -5.41
N ARG A 218 -7.66 17.70 -4.59
CA ARG A 218 -6.89 17.25 -3.41
C ARG A 218 -7.72 16.35 -2.49
N ARG A 219 -9.01 16.69 -2.33
CA ARG A 219 -9.97 15.92 -1.55
C ARG A 219 -10.29 14.58 -2.19
N GLY A 220 -10.51 14.54 -3.51
CA GLY A 220 -10.71 13.29 -4.24
C GLY A 220 -9.50 12.35 -4.14
N GLN A 221 -8.28 12.88 -4.25
CA GLN A 221 -7.06 12.09 -4.07
C GLN A 221 -6.96 11.48 -2.67
N TYR A 222 -7.33 12.23 -1.62
CA TYR A 222 -7.37 11.68 -0.27
C TYR A 222 -8.44 10.60 -0.12
N MET A 223 -9.60 10.75 -0.75
CA MET A 223 -10.62 9.69 -0.76
C MET A 223 -10.08 8.41 -1.41
N SER A 224 -9.32 8.52 -2.50
CA SER A 224 -8.63 7.37 -3.09
C SER A 224 -7.68 6.69 -2.10
N VAL A 225 -6.92 7.46 -1.32
CA VAL A 225 -6.04 6.93 -0.26
C VAL A 225 -6.85 6.18 0.79
N VAL A 226 -7.96 6.76 1.27
CA VAL A 226 -8.82 6.12 2.27
C VAL A 226 -9.42 4.82 1.72
N MET A 227 -9.96 4.82 0.50
CA MET A 227 -10.50 3.61 -0.13
C MET A 227 -9.45 2.51 -0.25
N MET A 228 -8.24 2.86 -0.69
CA MET A 228 -7.15 1.90 -0.84
C MET A 228 -6.66 1.36 0.50
N ARG A 229 -6.57 2.22 1.53
CA ARG A 229 -6.23 1.83 2.90
C ARG A 229 -7.22 0.81 3.45
N GLU A 230 -8.53 1.07 3.32
CA GLU A 230 -9.57 0.15 3.78
C GLU A 230 -9.55 -1.18 3.02
N PHE A 231 -9.31 -1.13 1.70
CA PHE A 231 -9.16 -2.33 0.89
C PHE A 231 -7.99 -3.21 1.38
N PHE A 232 -6.81 -2.63 1.56
CA PHE A 232 -5.65 -3.38 2.05
C PHE A 232 -5.78 -3.81 3.52
N ALA A 233 -6.43 -3.03 4.38
CA ALA A 233 -6.77 -3.48 5.73
C ALA A 233 -7.66 -4.73 5.70
N GLY A 234 -8.62 -4.78 4.78
CA GLY A 234 -9.43 -5.97 4.49
C GLY A 234 -8.59 -7.17 4.03
N VAL A 235 -7.65 -6.95 3.10
CA VAL A 235 -6.72 -8.00 2.64
C VAL A 235 -5.82 -8.50 3.77
N ASN A 236 -5.36 -7.61 4.65
CA ASN A 236 -4.54 -7.99 5.80
C ASN A 236 -5.31 -8.86 6.80
N ASN A 237 -6.62 -8.64 6.99
CA ASN A 237 -7.45 -9.55 7.79
C ASN A 237 -7.50 -10.97 7.19
N LEU A 238 -7.54 -11.11 5.86
CA LEU A 238 -7.45 -12.42 5.19
C LEU A 238 -6.10 -13.09 5.43
N ARG A 239 -5.01 -12.32 5.33
CA ARG A 239 -3.65 -12.80 5.62
C ARG A 239 -3.51 -13.26 7.08
N ASP A 240 -4.10 -12.53 8.02
CA ASP A 240 -4.08 -12.88 9.44
C ASP A 240 -4.86 -14.16 9.73
N LEU A 241 -6.02 -14.34 9.10
CA LEU A 241 -6.79 -15.59 9.19
C LEU A 241 -6.00 -16.76 8.61
N ALA A 242 -5.36 -16.56 7.45
CA ALA A 242 -4.54 -17.60 6.84
C ALA A 242 -3.32 -17.97 7.70
N ARG A 243 -2.65 -16.98 8.31
CA ARG A 243 -1.53 -17.19 9.23
C ARG A 243 -1.92 -18.01 10.45
N LYS A 244 -3.10 -17.76 11.05
CA LYS A 244 -3.59 -18.54 12.20
C LYS A 244 -3.78 -20.02 11.89
N ASN A 245 -3.97 -20.37 10.62
CA ASN A 245 -4.16 -21.75 10.15
C ASN A 245 -2.84 -22.43 9.72
N LEU A 246 -1.69 -21.77 9.88
CA LEU A 246 -0.39 -22.37 9.60
C LEU A 246 0.02 -23.40 10.66
N SER A 247 0.87 -24.34 10.27
CA SER A 247 1.46 -25.29 11.22
C SER A 247 2.32 -24.57 12.26
N PRO A 248 2.46 -25.11 13.49
CA PRO A 248 3.33 -24.51 14.52
C PRO A 248 4.78 -24.29 14.06
N LEU A 249 5.31 -25.19 13.23
CA LEU A 249 6.67 -25.10 12.68
C LEU A 249 6.82 -23.92 11.72
N GLU A 250 5.82 -23.68 10.86
CA GLU A 250 5.83 -22.54 9.94
C GLU A 250 5.59 -21.22 10.68
N LEU A 251 4.74 -21.21 11.70
CA LEU A 251 4.54 -20.05 12.57
C LEU A 251 5.82 -19.65 13.31
N ALA A 252 6.57 -20.63 13.82
CA ALA A 252 7.86 -20.40 14.47
C ALA A 252 8.89 -19.81 13.51
N SER A 253 8.88 -20.25 12.25
CA SER A 253 9.78 -19.77 11.18
C SER A 253 9.39 -18.37 10.66
N ALA A 254 8.11 -18.00 10.77
CA ALA A 254 7.58 -16.70 10.36
C ALA A 254 7.74 -15.60 11.43
N SER A 255 8.14 -15.98 12.65
CA SER A 255 8.40 -15.04 13.73
C SER A 255 9.87 -14.62 13.69
N PRO A 256 10.21 -13.31 13.79
CA PRO A 256 11.59 -12.90 13.86
C PRO A 256 12.25 -13.59 15.06
N VAL A 257 13.29 -14.38 14.79
CA VAL A 257 14.16 -14.91 15.83
C VAL A 257 14.65 -13.70 16.62
N LYS A 258 14.40 -13.67 17.94
CA LYS A 258 15.00 -12.66 18.81
C LYS A 258 16.52 -12.81 18.69
N TYR A 259 17.14 -12.01 17.82
CA TYR A 259 18.58 -11.79 17.89
C TYR A 259 18.83 -11.05 19.20
N VAL A 260 19.21 -11.79 20.24
CA VAL A 260 19.88 -11.22 21.39
C VAL A 260 21.21 -10.73 20.85
N GLY A 261 21.30 -9.43 20.59
CA GLY A 261 22.53 -8.82 20.10
C GLY A 261 23.69 -9.17 21.02
N VAL A 262 24.83 -9.56 20.43
CA VAL A 262 26.11 -9.84 21.10
C VAL A 262 26.76 -8.53 21.60
N HIS A 263 25.95 -7.64 22.17
CA HIS A 263 26.37 -6.43 22.85
C HIS A 263 25.87 -6.45 24.31
N SER A 264 26.09 -7.58 24.99
CA SER A 264 26.38 -7.53 26.44
C SER A 264 27.89 -7.34 26.60
N THR A 265 28.39 -6.16 26.26
CA THR A 265 29.75 -5.78 26.69
C THR A 265 29.76 -5.71 28.21
N ASN A 266 30.48 -6.65 28.82
CA ASN A 266 31.03 -6.65 30.17
C ASN A 266 30.74 -5.37 30.98
N LYS A 267 29.74 -5.42 31.86
CA LYS A 267 29.81 -4.63 33.09
C LYS A 267 30.83 -5.31 34.00
N SER A 268 32.07 -4.80 33.95
CA SER A 268 33.10 -5.10 34.96
C SER A 268 32.52 -4.84 36.36
N PRO A 269 32.65 -5.78 37.32
CA PRO A 269 32.07 -5.64 38.66
C PRO A 269 32.94 -4.79 39.61
N LEU A 270 33.87 -3.99 39.09
CA LEU A 270 34.76 -3.17 39.92
C LEU A 270 34.88 -1.75 39.38
N ARG A 271 33.97 -0.89 39.84
CA ARG A 271 34.27 0.51 40.14
C ARG A 271 33.43 0.92 41.37
N LYS A 272 34.13 1.07 42.49
CA LYS A 272 33.72 1.93 43.61
C LYS A 272 33.73 3.38 43.16
#